data_AF-A0A9P7BKJ8-F1
#
_entry.id   AF-A0A9P7BKJ8-F1
#
_cell.length_a   1.000
_cell.length_b   1.000
_cell.length_c   1.000
_cell.angle_alpha   90.00
_cell.angle_beta   90.00
_cell.angle_gamma   90.00
#
_symmetry.space_group_name_H-M   'P 1'
#
loop_
_entity.id
_entity.type
_entity.pdbx_description
1 polymer ?
#
loop_
_entity_poly.entity_id
_entity_poly.type
_entity_poly.pdbx_seq_one_letter_code
_entity_poly.pdbx_strand_id
1 'polypeptide(L)'
;MEKTKHLRSKLPENHTLFLAYIFDASATKSVLPSTIANWVKKNMEEVGIDIRKYKAHSLRSAASTFAVQQGSSIQKIKQHANWSTRSDTFEKFYYKPFNSHSESSKISDSIFSPTESITTTSECDTKATTIDLRRTNNQAVVEVNNEDVVVARPQSSLSWLRKLFS
;
A
#
# COMPACT_ATOMS: atom_id res chain seq x y z
N MET A 1 7.50 -25.88 -19.46
CA MET A 1 7.63 -25.48 -20.89
C MET A 1 7.32 -26.61 -21.87
N GLU A 2 7.40 -27.87 -21.46
CA GLU A 2 7.23 -29.07 -22.32
C GLU A 2 6.07 -29.02 -23.31
N LYS A 3 4.86 -28.62 -22.88
CA LYS A 3 3.68 -28.56 -23.77
C LYS A 3 3.87 -27.66 -25.00
N THR A 4 4.68 -26.61 -24.89
CA THR A 4 4.97 -25.65 -25.97
C THR A 4 6.32 -25.88 -26.65
N LYS A 5 7.05 -26.94 -26.30
CA LYS A 5 8.41 -27.20 -26.79
C LYS A 5 8.48 -27.27 -28.31
N HIS A 6 7.50 -27.93 -28.92
CA HIS A 6 7.39 -28.07 -30.38
C HIS A 6 7.15 -26.74 -31.11
N LEU A 7 6.58 -25.74 -30.44
CA LEU A 7 6.40 -24.38 -30.98
C LEU A 7 7.67 -23.55 -30.83
N ARG A 8 8.43 -23.78 -29.76
CA ARG A 8 9.63 -23.00 -29.41
C ARG A 8 10.86 -23.36 -30.24
N SER A 9 10.94 -24.58 -30.77
CA SER A 9 12.07 -25.01 -31.60
C SER A 9 12.24 -24.19 -32.90
N LYS A 10 11.17 -23.51 -33.35
CA LYS A 10 11.17 -22.66 -34.55
C LYS A 10 11.38 -21.17 -34.23
N LEU A 11 11.50 -20.80 -32.96
CA LEU A 11 11.65 -19.41 -32.53
C LEU A 11 13.13 -19.07 -32.31
N PRO A 12 13.50 -17.77 -32.34
CA PRO A 12 14.83 -17.32 -31.93
C PRO A 12 15.19 -17.81 -30.52
N GLU A 13 16.48 -18.00 -30.26
CA GLU A 13 16.97 -18.47 -28.95
C GLU A 13 16.49 -17.57 -27.78
N ASN A 14 16.41 -16.26 -28.02
CA ASN A 14 15.96 -15.25 -27.05
C ASN A 14 14.43 -15.04 -27.00
N HIS A 15 13.63 -16.01 -27.41
CA HIS A 15 12.17 -15.90 -27.35
C HIS A 15 11.63 -15.82 -25.92
N THR A 16 10.47 -15.17 -25.74
CA THR A 16 9.90 -14.95 -24.41
C THR A 16 9.08 -16.14 -23.92
N LEU A 17 8.76 -16.16 -22.62
CA LEU A 17 7.92 -17.20 -22.04
C LEU A 17 6.50 -17.19 -22.64
N PHE A 18 5.93 -16.03 -22.92
CA PHE A 18 4.58 -15.91 -23.44
C PHE A 18 4.60 -15.90 -24.97
N LEU A 19 3.77 -16.75 -25.58
CA LEU A 19 3.66 -16.91 -27.03
C LEU A 19 2.29 -16.43 -27.52
N ALA A 20 2.27 -15.77 -28.68
CA ALA A 20 1.07 -15.40 -29.42
C ALA A 20 0.84 -16.38 -30.58
N TYR A 21 -0.41 -16.50 -31.03
CA TYR A 21 -0.80 -17.31 -32.20
C TYR A 21 -0.43 -18.80 -32.08
N ILE A 22 -0.56 -19.37 -30.87
CA ILE A 22 -0.13 -20.75 -30.57
C ILE A 22 -0.86 -21.85 -31.35
N PHE A 23 -1.97 -21.52 -32.01
CA PHE A 23 -2.73 -22.46 -32.84
C PHE A 23 -2.12 -22.63 -34.23
N ASP A 24 -1.25 -21.70 -34.65
CA ASP A 24 -0.51 -21.77 -35.91
C ASP A 24 0.98 -21.69 -35.62
N ALA A 25 1.66 -22.82 -35.76
CA ALA A 25 3.10 -22.93 -35.51
C ALA A 25 3.95 -22.05 -36.45
N SER A 26 3.42 -21.68 -37.63
CA SER A 26 4.13 -20.81 -38.57
C SER A 26 4.01 -19.33 -38.21
N ALA A 27 2.91 -18.93 -37.55
CA ALA A 27 2.65 -17.57 -37.11
C ALA A 27 3.04 -17.31 -35.64
N THR A 28 3.46 -18.35 -34.92
CA THR A 28 3.83 -18.26 -33.50
C THR A 28 4.97 -17.27 -33.29
N LYS A 29 4.85 -16.42 -32.27
CA LYS A 29 5.88 -15.44 -31.90
C LYS A 29 5.84 -15.05 -30.43
N SER A 30 6.94 -14.47 -29.95
CA SER A 30 7.04 -13.88 -28.62
C SER A 30 6.00 -12.77 -28.42
N VAL A 31 5.32 -12.79 -27.28
CA VAL A 31 4.42 -11.71 -26.87
C VAL A 31 5.24 -10.50 -26.45
N LEU A 32 4.81 -9.30 -26.87
CA LEU A 32 5.43 -8.06 -26.44
C LEU A 32 5.08 -7.74 -24.98
N PRO A 33 5.99 -7.10 -24.22
CA PRO A 33 5.69 -6.65 -22.86
C PRO A 33 4.43 -5.79 -22.75
N SER A 34 4.17 -4.94 -23.76
CA SER A 34 2.98 -4.09 -23.83
C SER A 34 1.69 -4.89 -23.93
N THR A 35 1.69 -6.02 -24.65
CA THR A 35 0.54 -6.92 -24.77
C THR A 35 0.20 -7.55 -23.42
N ILE A 36 1.21 -8.02 -22.68
CA ILE A 36 1.01 -8.57 -21.32
C ILE A 36 0.47 -7.47 -20.39
N ALA A 37 1.05 -6.27 -20.44
CA ALA A 37 0.57 -5.14 -19.65
C ALA A 37 -0.89 -4.78 -19.98
N ASN A 38 -1.31 -4.92 -21.25
CA ASN A 38 -2.70 -4.72 -21.65
C ASN A 38 -3.63 -5.82 -21.12
N TRP A 39 -3.22 -7.09 -21.13
CA TRP A 39 -4.00 -8.16 -20.50
C TRP A 39 -4.19 -7.92 -18.99
N VAL A 40 -3.13 -7.50 -18.30
CA VAL A 40 -3.20 -7.15 -16.88
C VAL A 40 -4.16 -5.98 -16.65
N LYS A 41 -4.07 -4.90 -17.45
CA LYS A 41 -5.01 -3.76 -17.35
C LYS A 41 -6.46 -4.19 -17.58
N LYS A 42 -6.72 -5.05 -18.55
CA LYS A 42 -8.09 -5.57 -18.80
C LYS A 42 -8.62 -6.32 -17.58
N ASN A 43 -7.81 -7.20 -16.99
CA ASN A 43 -8.20 -7.91 -15.77
C ASN A 43 -8.47 -6.93 -14.60
N MET A 44 -7.65 -5.88 -14.46
CA MET A 44 -7.88 -4.83 -13.46
C MET A 44 -9.22 -4.10 -13.68
N GLU A 45 -9.52 -3.74 -14.92
CA GLU A 45 -10.78 -3.09 -15.31
C GLU A 45 -12.00 -4.01 -15.04
N GLU A 46 -11.89 -5.29 -15.37
CA GLU A 46 -12.94 -6.30 -15.14
C GLU A 46 -13.28 -6.48 -13.66
N VAL A 47 -12.31 -6.29 -12.76
CA VAL A 47 -12.54 -6.32 -11.30
C VAL A 47 -12.85 -4.93 -10.71
N GLY A 48 -13.15 -3.95 -11.55
CA GLY A 48 -13.60 -2.61 -11.15
C GLY A 48 -12.48 -1.65 -10.69
N ILE A 49 -11.21 -1.95 -10.98
CA ILE A 49 -10.10 -1.02 -10.69
C ILE A 49 -10.07 0.05 -11.79
N ASP A 50 -10.08 1.33 -11.39
CA ASP A 50 -9.91 2.44 -12.33
C ASP A 50 -8.52 2.44 -12.98
N ILE A 51 -8.46 1.96 -14.22
CA ILE A 51 -7.22 1.87 -15.00
C ILE A 51 -6.69 3.23 -15.49
N ARG A 52 -7.46 4.33 -15.35
CA ARG A 52 -6.97 5.69 -15.63
C ARG A 52 -6.01 6.11 -14.53
N LYS A 53 -6.36 5.81 -13.27
CA LYS A 53 -5.57 6.07 -12.07
C LYS A 53 -4.48 5.02 -11.83
N TYR A 54 -4.80 3.73 -11.95
CA TYR A 54 -3.89 2.63 -11.66
C TYR A 54 -3.45 1.92 -12.93
N LYS A 55 -2.15 1.66 -13.08
CA LYS A 55 -1.60 0.97 -14.26
C LYS A 55 -1.14 -0.43 -13.85
N ALA A 56 -0.79 -1.28 -14.81
CA ALA A 56 -0.24 -2.61 -14.54
C ALA A 56 0.94 -2.57 -13.53
N HIS A 57 1.77 -1.52 -13.60
CA HIS A 57 2.89 -1.33 -12.68
C HIS A 57 2.46 -1.03 -11.23
N SER A 58 1.26 -0.47 -11.00
CA SER A 58 0.72 -0.22 -9.66
C SER A 58 0.56 -1.50 -8.83
N LEU A 59 0.38 -2.65 -9.48
CA LEU A 59 0.36 -3.95 -8.82
C LEU A 59 1.68 -4.28 -8.12
N ARG A 60 2.81 -3.86 -8.70
CA ARG A 60 4.13 -4.05 -8.08
C ARG A 60 4.23 -3.29 -6.76
N SER A 61 3.83 -2.02 -6.76
CA SER A 61 3.78 -1.19 -5.55
C SER A 61 2.82 -1.78 -4.50
N ALA A 62 1.63 -2.20 -4.93
CA ALA A 62 0.64 -2.80 -4.03
C ALA A 62 1.13 -4.11 -3.40
N ALA A 63 1.68 -5.03 -4.21
CA ALA A 63 2.20 -6.31 -3.75
C ALA A 63 3.38 -6.13 -2.78
N SER A 64 4.34 -5.26 -3.11
CA SER A 64 5.48 -5.00 -2.24
C SER A 64 5.06 -4.29 -0.94
N THR A 65 4.12 -3.34 -1.00
CA THR A 65 3.56 -2.71 0.21
C THR A 65 2.86 -3.75 1.08
N PHE A 66 2.03 -4.61 0.48
CA PHE A 66 1.34 -5.68 1.20
C PHE A 66 2.34 -6.65 1.85
N ALA A 67 3.45 -7.00 1.19
CA ALA A 67 4.49 -7.82 1.79
C ALA A 67 5.10 -7.18 3.05
N VAL A 68 5.32 -5.86 3.07
CA VAL A 68 5.73 -5.12 4.28
C VAL A 68 4.69 -5.25 5.38
N GLN A 69 3.41 -5.05 5.04
CA GLN A 69 2.31 -5.16 6.00
C GLN A 69 2.15 -6.56 6.59
N GLN A 70 2.52 -7.59 5.83
CA GLN A 70 2.58 -8.98 6.30
C GLN A 70 3.87 -9.30 7.09
N GLY A 71 4.69 -8.31 7.42
CA GLY A 71 5.88 -8.45 8.26
C GLY A 71 7.16 -8.82 7.51
N SER A 72 7.17 -8.82 6.17
CA SER A 72 8.42 -9.03 5.43
C SER A 72 9.32 -7.80 5.56
N SER A 73 10.60 -8.02 5.86
CA SER A 73 11.56 -6.92 5.95
C SER A 73 11.76 -6.26 4.58
N ILE A 74 11.96 -4.94 4.61
CA ILE A 74 12.20 -4.14 3.40
C ILE A 74 13.41 -4.68 2.62
N GLN A 75 14.47 -5.12 3.30
CA GLN A 75 15.65 -5.71 2.65
C GLN A 75 15.31 -6.98 1.85
N LYS A 76 14.51 -7.89 2.42
CA LYS A 76 14.06 -9.10 1.71
C LYS A 76 13.19 -8.77 0.51
N ILE A 77 12.30 -7.78 0.63
CA ILE A 77 11.46 -7.32 -0.47
C ILE A 77 12.31 -6.70 -1.58
N LYS A 78 13.31 -5.89 -1.24
CA LYS A 78 14.25 -5.32 -2.21
C LYS A 78 15.00 -6.42 -2.95
N GLN A 79 15.55 -7.41 -2.24
CA GLN A 79 16.22 -8.56 -2.85
C GLN A 79 15.27 -9.33 -3.78
N HIS A 80 14.05 -9.63 -3.33
CA HIS A 80 13.07 -10.38 -4.10
C HIS A 80 12.62 -9.62 -5.37
N ALA A 81 12.43 -8.31 -5.26
CA ALA A 81 12.04 -7.45 -6.38
C ALA A 81 13.21 -6.99 -7.25
N ASN A 82 14.42 -7.50 -6.99
CA ASN A 82 15.65 -7.11 -7.69
C ASN A 82 15.95 -5.59 -7.63
N TRP A 83 15.69 -4.98 -6.47
CA TRP A 83 16.16 -3.64 -6.13
C TRP A 83 17.47 -3.71 -5.35
N SER A 84 18.31 -2.69 -5.56
CA SER A 84 19.49 -2.50 -4.72
C SER A 84 19.07 -2.29 -3.27
N THR A 85 19.64 -3.07 -2.35
CA THR A 85 19.39 -2.96 -0.91
C THR A 85 19.78 -1.60 -0.35
N ARG A 86 20.74 -0.92 -1.00
CA ARG A 86 21.24 0.41 -0.62
C ARG A 86 20.45 1.56 -1.23
N SER A 87 19.61 1.31 -2.24
CA SER A 87 18.81 2.35 -2.88
C SER A 87 17.51 2.58 -2.11
N ASP A 88 17.03 3.81 -2.08
CA ASP A 88 15.72 4.19 -1.54
C ASP A 88 14.59 4.18 -2.60
N THR A 89 14.84 3.62 -3.79
CA THR A 89 13.88 3.54 -4.89
C THR A 89 12.55 2.91 -4.45
N PHE A 90 12.62 1.86 -3.63
CA PHE A 90 11.42 1.19 -3.13
C PHE A 90 10.61 2.11 -2.22
N GLU A 91 11.26 2.68 -1.22
CA GLU A 91 10.65 3.56 -0.22
C GLU A 91 10.02 4.80 -0.86
N LYS A 92 10.69 5.39 -1.86
CA LYS A 92 10.21 6.60 -2.53
C LYS A 92 9.05 6.35 -3.49
N PHE A 93 9.13 5.31 -4.32
CA PHE A 93 8.22 5.17 -5.46
C PHE A 93 7.22 4.03 -5.32
N TYR A 94 7.51 3.01 -4.51
CA TYR A 94 6.76 1.77 -4.47
C TYR A 94 6.09 1.48 -3.14
N TYR A 95 6.67 1.91 -2.01
CA TYR A 95 6.07 1.74 -0.71
C TYR A 95 4.96 2.78 -0.48
N LYS A 96 3.71 2.32 -0.48
CA LYS A 96 2.51 3.18 -0.38
C LYS A 96 1.53 2.61 0.65
N PRO A 97 1.82 2.69 1.97
CA PRO A 97 0.93 2.16 3.00
C PRO A 97 -0.43 2.88 3.01
N PHE A 98 -1.51 2.14 3.21
CA PHE A 98 -2.89 2.64 3.13
C PHE A 98 -3.23 3.71 4.20
N ASN A 99 -2.44 3.81 5.28
CA ASN A 99 -2.77 4.57 6.48
C ASN A 99 -1.71 5.61 6.88
N SER A 100 -1.01 6.23 5.92
CA SER A 100 0.04 7.23 6.24
C SER A 100 -0.47 8.43 7.06
N HIS A 101 -1.79 8.67 7.05
CA HIS A 101 -2.44 9.72 7.84
C HIS A 101 -3.12 9.21 9.10
N SER A 102 -3.09 7.92 9.44
CA SER A 102 -3.83 7.44 10.62
C SER A 102 -3.36 8.09 11.92
N GLU A 103 -2.06 8.35 12.08
CA GLU A 103 -1.55 9.10 13.23
C GLU A 103 -1.97 10.58 13.18
N SER A 104 -1.92 11.21 12.01
CA SER A 104 -2.41 12.59 11.84
C SER A 104 -3.91 12.72 12.08
N SER A 105 -4.71 11.73 11.67
CA SER A 105 -6.14 11.61 11.92
C SER A 105 -6.41 11.39 13.40
N LYS A 106 -5.68 10.49 14.08
CA LYS A 106 -5.78 10.32 15.54
C LYS A 106 -5.46 11.62 16.27
N ILE A 107 -4.42 12.34 15.84
CA ILE A 107 -4.05 13.64 16.41
C ILE A 107 -5.16 14.67 16.16
N SER A 108 -5.68 14.80 14.94
CA SER A 108 -6.76 15.74 14.64
C SER A 108 -8.03 15.38 15.41
N ASP A 109 -8.38 14.10 15.46
CA ASP A 109 -9.55 13.61 16.18
C ASP A 109 -9.40 13.90 17.67
N SER A 110 -8.22 13.70 18.27
CA SER A 110 -7.96 14.05 19.67
C SER A 110 -8.01 15.55 19.96
N ILE A 111 -7.66 16.41 18.99
CA ILE A 111 -7.69 17.88 19.15
C ILE A 111 -9.12 18.41 19.00
N PHE A 112 -9.88 17.87 18.04
CA PHE A 112 -11.18 18.37 17.64
C PHE A 112 -12.36 17.54 18.14
N SER A 113 -12.13 16.41 18.82
CA SER A 113 -13.18 15.69 19.54
C SER A 113 -13.66 16.55 20.70
N PRO A 114 -14.96 16.83 20.83
CA PRO A 114 -15.48 17.49 22.01
C PRO A 114 -15.18 16.62 23.22
N THR A 115 -14.38 17.13 24.15
CA THR A 115 -14.33 16.57 25.51
C THR A 115 -15.74 16.73 26.07
N GLU A 116 -16.44 15.63 26.34
CA GLU A 116 -17.78 15.71 26.95
C GLU A 116 -17.72 16.61 28.18
N SER A 117 -18.56 17.64 28.11
CA SER A 117 -18.61 18.79 28.98
C SER A 117 -18.91 18.40 30.42
N ILE A 118 -18.06 18.86 31.34
CA ILE A 118 -18.50 19.12 32.70
C ILE A 118 -19.62 20.16 32.60
N THR A 119 -20.82 19.77 33.00
CA THR A 119 -22.00 20.64 33.04
C THR A 119 -21.80 21.70 34.10
N THR A 120 -21.62 22.95 33.69
CA THR A 120 -21.88 24.11 34.57
C THR A 120 -22.57 25.21 33.77
N THR A 121 -23.88 25.27 33.94
CA THR A 121 -24.72 26.44 33.65
C THR A 121 -24.20 27.66 34.41
N SER A 122 -23.88 28.73 33.71
CA SER A 122 -24.17 30.10 34.18
C SER A 122 -23.93 31.08 33.04
N GLU A 123 -25.00 31.78 32.65
CA GLU A 123 -24.93 33.01 31.87
C GLU A 123 -24.06 34.04 32.59
N CYS A 124 -23.23 34.78 31.84
CA CYS A 124 -22.83 36.15 32.18
C CYS A 124 -22.17 36.81 30.96
N ASP A 125 -22.67 38.02 30.66
CA ASP A 125 -22.25 38.91 29.60
C ASP A 125 -20.80 39.40 29.71
N THR A 126 -20.31 39.84 28.54
CA THR A 126 -19.05 40.50 28.22
C THR A 126 -18.38 41.36 29.29
N LYS A 127 -17.07 41.16 29.51
CA LYS A 127 -16.05 42.22 29.38
C LYS A 127 -14.62 41.65 29.49
N ALA A 128 -13.82 41.89 28.46
CA ALA A 128 -12.40 41.58 28.43
C ALA A 128 -11.61 42.53 29.34
N THR A 129 -10.78 41.97 30.22
CA THR A 129 -9.76 42.70 30.97
C THR A 129 -8.45 41.93 30.89
N THR A 130 -7.47 42.54 30.22
CA THR A 130 -6.07 42.12 30.16
C THR A 130 -5.43 42.22 31.53
N ILE A 131 -4.79 41.15 32.01
CA ILE A 131 -3.71 41.26 32.99
C ILE A 131 -2.63 40.21 32.74
N ASP A 132 -1.43 40.72 32.54
CA ASP A 132 -0.14 40.06 32.54
C ASP A 132 0.19 39.48 33.92
N LEU A 133 0.71 38.25 34.00
CA LEU A 133 1.83 37.91 34.89
C LEU A 133 2.38 36.49 34.66
N ARG A 134 3.68 36.44 34.39
CA ARG A 134 4.57 35.28 34.42
C ARG A 134 4.77 34.73 35.86
N ARG A 135 4.62 33.42 36.10
CA ARG A 135 5.60 32.57 36.85
C ARG A 135 5.31 31.06 36.78
N THR A 136 6.40 30.32 36.84
CA THR A 136 6.61 28.86 36.77
C THR A 136 5.94 28.07 37.89
N ASN A 137 5.65 26.78 37.68
CA ASN A 137 6.25 25.66 38.44
C ASN A 137 5.60 24.28 38.15
N ASN A 138 6.51 23.32 37.90
CA ASN A 138 6.55 21.93 38.36
C ASN A 138 5.68 20.86 37.70
N GLN A 139 6.35 20.15 36.80
CA GLN A 139 6.38 18.70 36.59
C GLN A 139 5.65 17.82 37.64
N ALA A 140 4.68 17.06 37.14
CA ALA A 140 4.27 15.77 37.70
C ALA A 140 4.33 14.74 36.57
N VAL A 141 5.34 13.88 36.62
CA VAL A 141 5.47 12.67 35.81
C VAL A 141 4.47 11.66 36.36
N VAL A 142 3.53 11.22 35.54
CA VAL A 142 2.76 9.99 35.80
C VAL A 142 3.03 9.07 34.62
N GLU A 143 3.86 8.06 34.90
CA GLU A 143 4.03 6.88 34.05
C GLU A 143 2.71 6.09 34.04
N VAL A 144 2.10 5.97 32.87
CA VAL A 144 1.05 4.97 32.63
C VAL A 144 1.57 4.04 31.55
N ASN A 145 1.99 2.85 31.98
CA ASN A 145 2.27 1.73 31.10
C ASN A 145 0.93 1.17 30.62
N ASN A 146 0.54 1.51 29.40
CA ASN A 146 -0.54 0.82 28.69
C ASN A 146 0.07 -0.06 27.62
N GLU A 147 0.14 -1.37 27.91
CA GLU A 147 0.28 -2.37 26.86
C GLU A 147 -1.06 -2.51 26.14
N ASP A 148 -1.24 -1.74 25.07
CA ASP A 148 -2.42 -1.85 24.22
C ASP A 148 -2.13 -2.86 23.10
N VAL A 149 -2.50 -4.12 23.36
CA VAL A 149 -2.49 -5.18 22.36
C VAL A 149 -3.68 -4.95 21.42
N VAL A 150 -3.47 -4.12 20.40
CA VAL A 150 -4.43 -3.92 19.32
C VAL A 150 -4.39 -5.14 18.41
N VAL A 151 -5.26 -6.11 18.69
CA VAL A 151 -5.62 -7.19 17.75
C VAL A 151 -6.39 -6.55 16.59
N ALA A 152 -5.67 -6.19 15.54
CA ALA A 152 -6.27 -5.74 14.29
C ALA A 152 -7.00 -6.92 13.62
N ARG A 153 -8.34 -6.90 13.64
CA ARG A 153 -9.18 -7.78 12.83
C ARG A 153 -8.89 -7.53 11.34
N PRO A 154 -8.60 -8.56 10.53
CA PRO A 154 -8.43 -8.38 9.10
C PRO A 154 -9.81 -8.22 8.46
N GLN A 155 -10.15 -7.00 8.04
CA GLN A 155 -11.28 -6.80 7.14
C GLN A 155 -10.97 -7.48 5.80
N SER A 156 -11.83 -8.44 5.49
CA SER A 156 -11.87 -9.28 4.30
C SER A 156 -12.16 -8.45 3.03
N SER A 157 -11.16 -7.77 2.47
CA SER A 157 -11.33 -7.08 1.16
C SER A 157 -10.28 -7.41 0.10
N LEU A 158 -9.29 -8.27 0.39
CA LEU A 158 -8.16 -8.51 -0.54
C LEU A 158 -7.87 -10.00 -0.78
N SER A 159 -8.90 -10.86 -0.76
CA SER A 159 -8.77 -12.30 -1.05
C SER A 159 -8.21 -12.59 -2.46
N TRP A 160 -8.33 -11.65 -3.40
CA TRP A 160 -7.82 -11.79 -4.76
C TRP A 160 -6.29 -11.78 -4.85
N LEU A 161 -5.59 -11.08 -3.94
CA LEU A 161 -4.11 -11.04 -3.93
C LEU A 161 -3.51 -12.40 -3.55
N ARG A 162 -4.17 -13.15 -2.67
CA ARG A 162 -3.74 -14.50 -2.27
C ARG A 162 -3.80 -15.49 -3.44
N LYS A 163 -4.73 -15.30 -4.37
CA LYS A 163 -4.89 -16.15 -5.57
C LYS A 163 -3.84 -15.88 -6.66
N LEU A 164 -3.08 -14.79 -6.57
CA LEU A 164 -2.03 -14.45 -7.55
C LEU A 164 -0.65 -15.05 -7.20
N PHE A 165 -0.46 -15.53 -5.97
CA PHE A 165 0.82 -16.03 -5.47
C PHE A 165 0.74 -17.44 -4.84
N SER A 166 -0.39 -18.13 -5.03
CA SER A 166 -0.59 -19.55 -4.65
C SER A 166 -0.58 -20.42 -5.90
#